data_AF-A0A953BEH7-F1
#
_entry.id   AF-A0A953BEH7-F1
#
_cell.length_a   1.000
_cell.length_b   1.000
_cell.length_c   1.000
_cell.angle_alpha   90.00
_cell.angle_beta   90.00
_cell.angle_gamma   90.00
#
_symmetry.space_group_name_H-M   'P 1'
#
loop_
_entity.id
_entity.type
_entity.pdbx_description
1 polymer ?
#
loop_
_entity_poly.entity_id
_entity_poly.type
_entity_poly.pdbx_seq_one_letter_code
_entity_poly.pdbx_strand_id
1 'polypeptide(L)'
;MSAASDMDRLRSVLEAAESLLAAREDQMLTTDEWDALEHAVAACREPPPDERTETFRVDEGGSLVRSVVPKRGEPYEHRCDKDVFEAVAYAIDEADGTFVLEDLRRATDAPWTQAAVAFAFLKERGVVVPQHGRTHAAAGKVAFEDAMTEYHALREKGPADEAFGYE
;
A
#
# COMPACT_ATOMS: atom_id res chain seq x y z
N MET A 1 17.96 -7.34 -31.02
CA MET A 1 18.75 -8.07 -30.00
C MET A 1 17.74 -8.87 -29.19
N SER A 2 17.89 -10.19 -29.17
CA SER A 2 16.84 -11.13 -28.75
C SER A 2 16.72 -11.21 -27.23
N ALA A 3 15.50 -11.25 -26.70
CA ALA A 3 15.18 -11.47 -25.28
C ALA A 3 15.84 -12.71 -24.66
N ALA A 4 16.24 -13.68 -25.50
CA ALA A 4 17.06 -14.81 -25.07
C ALA A 4 18.42 -14.37 -24.50
N SER A 5 19.04 -13.33 -25.08
CA SER A 5 20.33 -12.79 -24.65
C SER A 5 20.24 -12.06 -23.30
N ASP A 6 19.09 -11.49 -22.97
CA ASP A 6 18.89 -10.77 -21.71
C ASP A 6 18.58 -11.74 -20.57
N MET A 7 17.82 -12.80 -20.86
CA MET A 7 17.59 -13.90 -19.92
C MET A 7 18.86 -14.68 -19.60
N ASP A 8 19.77 -14.82 -20.56
CA ASP A 8 21.07 -15.47 -20.32
C ASP A 8 21.99 -14.57 -19.48
N ARG A 9 21.97 -13.24 -19.69
CA ARG A 9 22.69 -12.28 -18.84
C ARG A 9 22.17 -12.28 -17.40
N LEU A 10 20.85 -12.28 -17.21
CA LEU A 10 20.22 -12.36 -15.88
C LEU A 10 20.59 -13.66 -15.16
N ARG A 11 20.62 -14.78 -15.87
CA ARG A 11 21.02 -16.07 -15.30
C ARG A 11 22.49 -16.05 -14.86
N SER A 12 23.38 -15.48 -15.67
CA SER A 12 24.79 -15.32 -15.30
C SER A 12 25.00 -14.40 -14.10
N VAL A 13 24.18 -13.36 -13.95
CA VAL A 13 24.23 -12.46 -12.77
C VAL A 13 23.75 -13.18 -11.50
N LEU A 14 22.67 -13.96 -11.61
CA LEU A 14 22.16 -14.78 -10.49
C LEU A 14 23.17 -15.84 -10.05
N GLU A 15 23.76 -16.56 -11.00
CA GLU A 15 24.75 -17.61 -10.71
C GLU A 15 26.03 -17.05 -10.07
N ALA A 16 26.45 -15.85 -10.49
CA ALA A 16 27.54 -15.12 -9.86
C ALA A 16 27.19 -14.65 -8.44
N ALA A 17 25.94 -14.21 -8.19
CA ALA A 17 25.47 -13.81 -6.88
C ALA A 17 25.35 -15.00 -5.91
N GLU A 18 24.83 -16.14 -6.37
CA GLU A 18 24.78 -17.38 -5.59
C GLU A 18 26.19 -17.89 -5.23
N SER A 19 27.12 -17.83 -6.19
CA SER A 19 28.53 -18.18 -5.93
C SER A 19 29.18 -17.24 -4.91
N LEU A 20 28.84 -15.96 -4.93
CA LEU A 20 29.32 -14.97 -3.96
C LEU A 20 28.73 -15.22 -2.56
N LEU A 21 27.44 -15.59 -2.48
CA LEU A 21 26.76 -15.92 -1.23
C LEU A 21 27.34 -17.20 -0.59
N ALA A 22 27.57 -18.25 -1.39
CA ALA A 22 28.18 -19.49 -0.94
C ALA A 22 29.64 -19.30 -0.50
N ALA A 23 30.41 -18.46 -1.21
CA ALA A 23 31.77 -18.10 -0.81
C ALA A 23 31.83 -17.23 0.46
N ARG A 24 30.74 -16.54 0.82
CA ARG A 24 30.63 -15.70 2.02
C ARG A 24 30.12 -16.42 3.26
N GLU A 25 29.52 -17.60 3.13
CA GLU A 25 29.15 -18.44 4.28
C GLU A 25 30.38 -18.85 5.10
N ASP A 26 31.55 -18.96 4.43
CA ASP A 26 32.86 -19.26 5.04
C ASP A 26 33.56 -18.04 5.68
N GLN A 27 33.08 -16.82 5.46
CA GLN A 27 33.69 -15.59 6.00
C GLN A 27 32.62 -14.68 6.61
N MET A 28 32.41 -14.81 7.93
CA MET A 28 31.45 -14.05 8.72
C MET A 28 31.61 -12.52 8.52
N LEU A 29 30.56 -11.87 8.02
CA LEU A 29 30.34 -10.43 8.22
C LEU A 29 29.42 -10.21 9.41
N THR A 30 29.58 -9.06 10.07
CA THR A 30 28.80 -8.71 11.25
C THR A 30 27.32 -8.53 10.91
N THR A 31 26.42 -8.64 11.89
CA THR A 31 24.96 -8.50 11.70
C THR A 31 24.59 -7.21 10.96
N ASP A 32 25.26 -6.10 11.26
CA ASP A 32 24.99 -4.79 10.63
C ASP A 32 25.33 -4.78 9.13
N GLU A 33 26.35 -5.53 8.71
CA GLU A 33 26.75 -5.65 7.30
C GLU A 33 25.84 -6.61 6.52
N TRP A 34 25.24 -7.59 7.23
CA TRP A 34 24.18 -8.44 6.68
C TRP A 34 22.90 -7.66 6.46
N ASP A 35 22.48 -6.84 7.43
CA ASP A 35 21.30 -5.98 7.32
C ASP A 35 21.46 -4.96 6.18
N ALA A 36 22.66 -4.37 6.04
CA ALA A 36 22.94 -3.44 4.94
C ALA A 36 22.91 -4.13 3.57
N LEU A 37 23.40 -5.37 3.47
CA LEU A 37 23.36 -6.15 2.22
C LEU A 37 21.93 -6.61 1.91
N GLU A 38 21.18 -7.07 2.89
CA GLU A 38 19.77 -7.43 2.73
C GLU A 38 18.95 -6.20 2.29
N HIS A 39 19.22 -5.03 2.88
CA HIS A 39 18.59 -3.77 2.50
C HIS A 39 18.96 -3.36 1.07
N ALA A 40 20.23 -3.51 0.66
CA ALA A 40 20.67 -3.22 -0.71
C ALA A 40 20.09 -4.21 -1.73
N VAL A 41 19.97 -5.51 -1.37
CA VAL A 41 19.33 -6.53 -2.21
C VAL A 41 17.83 -6.30 -2.31
N ALA A 42 17.18 -5.87 -1.22
CA ALA A 42 15.77 -5.46 -1.21
C ALA A 42 15.54 -4.20 -2.06
N ALA A 43 16.46 -3.23 -2.03
CA ALA A 43 16.41 -2.03 -2.85
C ALA A 43 16.65 -2.30 -4.35
N CYS A 44 17.49 -3.30 -4.67
CA CYS A 44 17.76 -3.74 -6.05
C CYS A 44 16.73 -4.73 -6.60
N ARG A 45 15.92 -5.36 -5.74
CA ARG A 45 14.69 -6.03 -6.18
C ARG A 45 13.71 -4.93 -6.55
N GLU A 46 13.71 -4.55 -7.83
CA GLU A 46 12.54 -3.90 -8.42
C GLU A 46 11.31 -4.70 -7.98
N PRO A 47 10.27 -4.06 -7.40
CA PRO A 47 9.04 -4.77 -7.11
C PRO A 47 8.60 -5.42 -8.42
N PRO A 48 8.14 -6.69 -8.40
CA PRO A 48 7.68 -7.33 -9.62
C PRO A 48 6.67 -6.40 -10.28
N PRO A 49 6.69 -6.23 -11.62
CA PRO A 49 5.69 -5.44 -12.32
C PRO A 49 4.35 -6.19 -12.27
N ASP A 50 3.69 -6.15 -11.11
CA ASP A 50 2.46 -6.88 -10.82
C ASP A 50 1.44 -6.05 -10.01
N GLU A 51 1.83 -4.95 -9.38
CA GLU A 51 0.88 -4.12 -8.63
C GLU A 51 0.08 -3.19 -9.55
N ARG A 52 -1.24 -3.21 -9.38
CA ARG A 52 -2.11 -2.11 -9.83
C ARG A 52 -1.57 -0.82 -9.19
N THR A 53 -1.37 0.23 -9.97
CA THR A 53 -1.04 1.54 -9.38
C THR A 53 -2.34 2.15 -8.89
N GLU A 54 -2.45 2.35 -7.58
CA GLU A 54 -3.55 3.06 -6.96
C GLU A 54 -3.05 4.29 -6.23
N THR A 55 -3.83 5.36 -6.30
CA THR A 55 -3.54 6.62 -5.63
C THR A 55 -4.81 7.15 -4.99
N PHE A 56 -4.63 7.97 -3.96
CA PHE A 56 -5.72 8.60 -3.23
C PHE A 56 -5.58 10.12 -3.26
N ARG A 57 -6.71 10.81 -3.28
CA ARG A 57 -6.81 12.27 -3.12
C ARG A 57 -8.13 12.62 -2.45
N VAL A 58 -8.22 13.81 -1.88
CA VAL A 58 -9.50 14.41 -1.48
C VAL A 58 -9.88 15.44 -2.53
N ASP A 59 -11.08 15.35 -3.09
CA ASP A 59 -11.56 16.34 -4.06
C ASP A 59 -12.06 17.63 -3.39
N GLU A 60 -12.40 18.65 -4.19
CA GLU A 60 -12.89 19.94 -3.68
C GLU A 60 -14.18 19.80 -2.86
N GLY A 61 -14.99 18.76 -3.12
CA GLY A 61 -16.20 18.44 -2.35
C GLY A 61 -15.91 17.74 -1.03
N GLY A 62 -14.66 17.39 -0.75
CA GLY A 62 -14.26 16.65 0.43
C GLY A 62 -14.40 15.13 0.29
N SER A 63 -14.76 14.60 -0.88
CA SER A 63 -14.85 13.16 -1.07
C SER A 63 -13.46 12.55 -1.25
N LEU A 64 -13.22 11.41 -0.58
CA LEU A 64 -12.03 10.60 -0.78
C LEU A 64 -12.15 9.87 -2.12
N VAL A 65 -11.22 10.15 -3.03
CA VAL A 65 -11.17 9.55 -4.37
C VAL A 65 -10.02 8.56 -4.43
N ARG A 66 -10.32 7.33 -4.86
CA ARG A 66 -9.33 6.32 -5.21
C ARG A 66 -9.27 6.21 -6.73
N SER A 67 -8.11 6.50 -7.30
CA SER A 67 -7.81 6.35 -8.72
C SER A 67 -7.04 5.04 -8.92
N VAL A 68 -7.45 4.23 -9.88
CA VAL A 68 -6.84 2.92 -10.15
C VAL A 68 -6.45 2.82 -11.61
N VAL A 69 -5.18 2.51 -11.85
CA VAL A 69 -4.68 2.12 -13.18
C VAL A 69 -4.58 0.59 -13.22
N PRO A 70 -5.55 -0.12 -13.83
CA PRO A 70 -5.51 -1.57 -13.88
C PRO A 70 -4.50 -2.05 -14.92
N LYS A 71 -4.02 -3.29 -14.78
CA LYS A 71 -3.14 -3.93 -15.79
C LYS A 71 -3.77 -4.01 -17.19
N ARG A 72 -5.09 -4.13 -17.25
CA ARG A 72 -5.88 -4.22 -18.47
C ARG A 72 -7.20 -3.49 -18.25
N GLY A 73 -7.63 -2.74 -19.25
CA GLY A 73 -8.82 -1.90 -19.19
C GLY A 73 -8.47 -0.44 -18.95
N GLU A 74 -9.51 0.38 -18.86
CA GLU A 74 -9.36 1.81 -18.67
C GLU A 74 -9.10 2.16 -17.20
N PRO A 75 -8.28 3.19 -16.91
CA PRO A 75 -8.22 3.79 -15.59
C PRO A 75 -9.61 4.18 -15.09
N TYR A 76 -9.85 4.01 -13.80
CA TYR A 76 -11.13 4.35 -13.20
C TYR A 76 -10.96 4.97 -11.82
N GLU A 77 -11.99 5.72 -11.42
CA GLU A 77 -12.07 6.32 -10.10
C GLU A 77 -13.28 5.79 -9.33
N HIS A 78 -13.10 5.65 -8.03
CA HIS A 78 -14.19 5.46 -7.08
C HIS A 78 -14.12 6.54 -6.02
N ARG A 79 -15.29 6.99 -5.57
CA ARG A 79 -15.43 8.03 -4.56
C ARG A 79 -16.08 7.48 -3.30
N CYS A 80 -15.66 8.00 -2.17
CA CYS A 80 -16.25 7.82 -0.86
C CYS A 80 -16.53 9.19 -0.28
N ASP A 81 -17.77 9.44 0.10
CA ASP A 81 -18.15 10.71 0.72
C ASP A 81 -17.55 10.78 2.12
N LYS A 82 -17.22 11.99 2.56
CA LYS A 82 -16.54 12.21 3.85
C LYS A 82 -17.27 11.55 5.01
N ASP A 83 -18.59 11.71 5.07
CA ASP A 83 -19.42 11.16 6.14
C ASP A 83 -19.39 9.61 6.15
N VAL A 84 -19.31 8.98 4.97
CA VAL A 84 -19.18 7.53 4.86
C VAL A 84 -17.79 7.07 5.28
N PHE A 85 -16.75 7.82 4.89
CA PHE A 85 -15.39 7.57 5.35
C PHE A 85 -15.28 7.66 6.89
N GLU A 86 -15.84 8.71 7.49
CA GLU A 86 -15.89 8.91 8.94
C GLU A 86 -16.62 7.77 9.64
N ALA A 87 -17.79 7.37 9.13
CA ALA A 87 -18.55 6.25 9.69
C ALA A 87 -17.75 4.94 9.65
N VAL A 88 -17.03 4.66 8.56
CA VAL A 88 -16.18 3.47 8.43
C VAL A 88 -14.99 3.54 9.37
N ALA A 89 -14.32 4.69 9.49
CA ALA A 89 -13.23 4.88 10.43
C ALA A 89 -13.69 4.67 11.88
N TYR A 90 -14.87 5.21 12.22
CA TYR A 90 -15.45 5.05 13.56
C TYR A 90 -15.83 3.58 13.83
N ALA A 91 -16.40 2.87 12.86
CA ALA A 91 -16.70 1.45 12.99
C ALA A 91 -15.46 0.57 13.16
N ILE A 92 -14.31 0.99 12.62
CA ILE A 92 -13.02 0.31 12.85
C ILE A 92 -12.51 0.56 14.27
N ASP A 93 -12.66 1.78 14.78
CA ASP A 93 -12.23 2.16 16.13
C ASP A 93 -13.04 1.43 17.21
N GLU A 94 -14.35 1.27 16.99
CA GLU A 94 -15.25 0.53 17.88
C GLU A 94 -15.17 -1.00 17.70
N ALA A 95 -14.37 -1.51 16.77
CA ALA A 95 -14.30 -2.94 16.51
C ALA A 95 -13.52 -3.67 17.62
N ASP A 96 -14.23 -4.50 18.39
CA ASP A 96 -13.63 -5.42 19.36
C ASP A 96 -12.97 -6.62 18.65
N GLY A 97 -11.74 -6.41 18.15
CA GLY A 97 -10.90 -7.47 17.58
C GLY A 97 -10.79 -7.42 16.06
N THR A 98 -10.92 -8.57 15.40
CA THR A 98 -10.74 -8.67 13.94
C THR A 98 -12.06 -8.53 13.19
N PHE A 99 -11.99 -7.94 11.99
CA PHE A 99 -13.14 -7.68 11.14
C PHE A 99 -12.84 -7.96 9.66
N VAL A 100 -13.88 -8.10 8.85
CA VAL A 100 -13.81 -8.06 7.38
C VAL A 100 -14.54 -6.83 6.84
N LEU A 101 -14.28 -6.47 5.59
CA LEU A 101 -14.95 -5.34 4.92
C LEU A 101 -16.49 -5.43 4.97
N GLU A 102 -17.05 -6.64 4.89
CA GLU A 102 -18.50 -6.84 4.96
C GLU A 102 -19.07 -6.48 6.34
N ASP A 103 -18.31 -6.65 7.43
CA ASP A 103 -18.75 -6.28 8.77
C ASP A 103 -18.85 -4.76 8.88
N LEU A 104 -17.81 -4.04 8.41
CA LEU A 104 -17.79 -2.57 8.37
C LEU A 104 -18.93 -2.00 7.54
N ARG A 105 -19.16 -2.58 6.36
CA ARG A 105 -20.26 -2.16 5.47
C ARG A 105 -21.62 -2.33 6.14
N ARG A 106 -21.83 -3.44 6.85
CA ARG A 106 -23.10 -3.68 7.58
C ARG A 106 -23.26 -2.76 8.77
N ALA A 107 -22.19 -2.53 9.54
CA ALA A 107 -22.22 -1.66 10.72
C ALA A 107 -22.55 -0.20 10.37
N THR A 108 -22.14 0.25 9.18
CA THR A 108 -22.28 1.65 8.73
C THR A 108 -23.43 1.87 7.74
N ASP A 109 -24.08 0.80 7.27
CA ASP A 109 -24.99 0.81 6.12
C ASP A 109 -24.40 1.49 4.86
N ALA A 110 -23.06 1.45 4.73
CA ALA A 110 -22.36 2.13 3.66
C ALA A 110 -22.55 1.41 2.30
N PRO A 111 -22.60 2.16 1.19
CA PRO A 111 -22.51 1.56 -0.13
C PRO A 111 -21.18 0.78 -0.29
N TRP A 112 -21.24 -0.39 -0.92
CA TRP A 112 -20.10 -1.30 -1.03
C TRP A 112 -18.82 -0.62 -1.56
N THR A 113 -18.95 0.13 -2.65
CA THR A 113 -17.82 0.81 -3.29
C THR A 113 -17.20 1.87 -2.37
N GLN A 114 -18.01 2.60 -1.61
CA GLN A 114 -17.51 3.63 -0.70
C GLN A 114 -16.77 3.00 0.48
N ALA A 115 -17.36 1.95 1.10
CA ALA A 115 -16.69 1.19 2.15
C ALA A 115 -15.36 0.60 1.66
N ALA A 116 -15.32 0.08 0.43
CA ALA A 116 -14.10 -0.45 -0.16
C ALA A 116 -13.03 0.63 -0.42
N VAL A 117 -13.41 1.85 -0.79
CA VAL A 117 -12.49 2.99 -0.94
C VAL A 117 -11.91 3.41 0.41
N ALA A 118 -12.76 3.62 1.42
CA ALA A 118 -12.34 3.96 2.77
C ALA A 118 -11.37 2.90 3.32
N PHE A 119 -11.75 1.62 3.21
CA PHE A 119 -10.94 0.51 3.69
C PHE A 119 -9.60 0.37 2.96
N ALA A 120 -9.57 0.59 1.64
CA ALA A 120 -8.32 0.55 0.89
C ALA A 120 -7.36 1.69 1.32
N PHE A 121 -7.88 2.90 1.51
CA PHE A 121 -7.10 4.03 2.01
C PHE A 121 -6.54 3.75 3.40
N LEU A 122 -7.36 3.29 4.35
CA LEU A 122 -6.91 3.01 5.71
C LEU A 122 -5.86 1.90 5.78
N LYS A 123 -5.87 0.96 4.83
CA LYS A 123 -4.81 -0.04 4.67
C LYS A 123 -3.53 0.56 4.11
N GLU A 124 -3.62 1.38 3.07
CA GLU A 124 -2.46 2.09 2.49
C GLU A 124 -1.76 2.93 3.57
N ARG A 125 -2.54 3.57 4.46
CA ARG A 125 -2.04 4.42 5.54
C ARG A 125 -1.61 3.67 6.79
N GLY A 126 -1.76 2.35 6.83
CA GLY A 126 -1.39 1.54 7.99
C GLY A 126 -2.29 1.72 9.22
N VAL A 127 -3.44 2.37 9.10
CA VAL A 127 -4.46 2.46 10.16
C VAL A 127 -5.16 1.10 10.34
N VAL A 128 -5.27 0.34 9.25
CA VAL A 128 -5.78 -1.02 9.23
C VAL A 128 -4.70 -1.98 8.77
N VAL A 129 -4.44 -3.02 9.56
CA VAL A 129 -3.43 -4.04 9.25
C VAL A 129 -4.07 -5.40 8.93
N PRO A 130 -3.52 -6.15 7.97
CA PRO A 130 -3.96 -7.52 7.72
C PRO A 130 -3.63 -8.41 8.93
N GLN A 131 -4.52 -9.36 9.21
CA GLN A 131 -4.34 -10.40 10.22
C GLN A 131 -4.25 -11.76 9.51
N HIS A 132 -5.02 -12.76 9.97
CA HIS A 132 -5.07 -14.07 9.32
C HIS A 132 -6.17 -14.14 8.25
N GLY A 133 -5.82 -14.65 7.06
CA GLY A 133 -6.77 -14.84 5.97
C GLY A 133 -7.32 -13.51 5.42
N ARG A 134 -8.65 -13.35 5.43
CA ARG A 134 -9.33 -12.13 4.96
C ARG A 134 -9.61 -11.12 6.08
N THR A 135 -9.20 -11.42 7.31
CA THR A 135 -9.47 -10.61 8.49
C THR A 135 -8.41 -9.52 8.68
N HIS A 136 -8.83 -8.43 9.29
CA HIS A 136 -8.01 -7.24 9.55
C HIS A 136 -8.28 -6.75 10.96
N ALA A 137 -7.44 -5.86 11.47
CA ALA A 137 -7.64 -5.17 12.74
C ALA A 137 -7.19 -3.71 12.61
N ALA A 138 -7.65 -2.88 13.55
CA ALA A 138 -7.05 -1.57 13.78
C ALA A 138 -5.57 -1.75 14.17
N ALA A 139 -4.69 -0.89 13.67
CA ALA A 139 -3.27 -0.92 14.01
C ALA A 139 -2.98 -0.40 15.42
N GLY A 140 -3.84 0.50 15.92
CA GLY A 140 -3.72 1.15 17.22
C GLY A 140 -5.06 1.22 17.97
N LYS A 141 -5.07 1.98 19.06
CA LYS A 141 -6.25 2.16 19.94
C LYS A 141 -7.09 3.42 19.63
N VAL A 142 -6.65 4.20 18.65
CA VAL A 142 -7.21 5.51 18.26
C VAL A 142 -7.32 5.57 16.73
N ALA A 143 -7.87 4.50 16.18
CA ALA A 143 -7.93 4.30 14.72
C ALA A 143 -8.78 5.37 14.04
N PHE A 144 -9.80 5.90 14.73
CA PHE A 144 -10.58 7.01 14.21
C PHE A 144 -9.74 8.29 14.08
N GLU A 145 -9.01 8.68 15.13
CA GLU A 145 -8.16 9.87 15.11
C GLU A 145 -7.02 9.75 14.10
N ASP A 146 -6.40 8.57 14.00
CA ASP A 146 -5.37 8.29 13.01
C ASP A 146 -5.94 8.40 11.58
N ALA A 147 -7.13 7.83 11.34
CA ALA A 147 -7.83 7.94 10.05
C ALA A 147 -8.14 9.39 9.65
N MET A 148 -8.64 10.19 10.60
CA MET A 148 -8.97 11.60 10.34
C MET A 148 -7.71 12.45 10.13
N THR A 149 -6.63 12.14 10.83
CA THR A 149 -5.32 12.77 10.63
C THR A 149 -4.82 12.52 9.21
N GLU A 150 -4.84 11.28 8.75
CA GLU A 150 -4.39 10.91 7.40
C GLU A 150 -5.28 11.50 6.30
N TYR A 151 -6.60 11.52 6.50
CA TYR A 151 -7.52 12.19 5.58
C TYR A 151 -7.24 13.69 5.47
N HIS A 152 -7.02 14.37 6.59
CA HIS A 152 -6.73 15.81 6.60
C HIS A 152 -5.35 16.11 6.01
N ALA A 153 -4.34 15.32 6.34
CA ALA A 153 -3.02 15.43 5.73
C ALA A 153 -3.07 15.23 4.20
N LEU A 154 -3.88 14.27 3.73
CA LEU A 154 -4.11 14.07 2.30
C LEU A 154 -4.81 15.27 1.65
N ARG A 155 -5.82 15.83 2.30
CA ARG A 155 -6.55 17.01 1.80
C ARG A 155 -5.66 18.25 1.73
N GLU A 156 -4.80 18.46 2.72
CA GLU A 156 -3.91 19.62 2.79
C GLU A 156 -2.76 19.58 1.77
N LYS A 157 -2.32 18.38 1.38
CA LYS A 157 -1.34 18.21 0.29
C LYS A 157 -1.89 18.64 -1.09
N GLY A 158 -3.20 18.81 -1.24
CA GLY A 158 -3.86 19.14 -2.50
C GLY A 158 -3.80 18.01 -3.54
N PRO A 159 -4.51 18.12 -4.68
CA PRO A 159 -4.22 17.26 -5.83
C PRO A 159 -2.74 17.45 -6.20
N ALA A 160 -2.03 16.35 -6.49
CA ALA A 160 -0.61 16.36 -6.80
C ALA A 160 -0.24 17.59 -7.63
N ASP A 161 0.53 18.47 -7.01
CA ASP A 161 0.86 19.76 -7.58
C ASP A 161 1.76 19.52 -8.80
N GLU A 162 1.20 19.63 -10.02
CA GLU A 162 1.99 19.70 -11.26
C GLU A 162 2.89 20.97 -11.27
N ALA A 163 2.83 21.84 -10.25
CA ALA A 163 3.53 23.11 -10.21
C ALA A 163 4.92 23.08 -9.55
N PHE A 164 5.37 21.98 -8.93
CA PHE A 164 6.76 21.86 -8.47
C PHE A 164 7.62 21.12 -9.49
N GLY A 165 7.93 21.82 -10.57
CA GLY A 165 9.10 21.53 -11.39
C GLY A 165 10.36 21.64 -10.51
N TYR A 166 11.09 20.55 -10.37
CA TYR A 166 12.44 20.58 -9.84
C TYR A 166 13.37 21.14 -10.93
N GLU A 167 13.95 22.31 -10.66
CA GLU A 167 15.19 22.77 -11.31
C GLU A 167 16.39 21.92 -10.86
#